data_AF-A0A2S7CEG7-F1
#
_entry.id   AF-A0A2S7CEG7-F1
#
_cell.length_a   1.000
_cell.length_b   1.000
_cell.length_c   1.000
_cell.angle_alpha   90.00
_cell.angle_beta   90.00
_cell.angle_gamma   90.00
#
_symmetry.space_group_name_H-M   'P 1'
#
loop_
_entity.id
_entity.type
_entity.pdbx_description
1 polymer ?
#
loop_
_entity_poly.entity_id
_entity_poly.type
_entity_poly.pdbx_seq_one_letter_code
_entity_poly.pdbx_strand_id
1 'polypeptide(L)'
;ALFVGFGPLFILCLLFEQTKSLFQRWLFYGIGTFFSMSVLAVMTSIALDMVTKVSMAFWGSSLLGSVLGQDFTSGISSQALQQGGMGLILTT
;
A
#
# COMPACT_ATOMS: atom_id res chain seq x y z
N ALA A 1 2.34 -8.72 -20.65
CA ALA A 1 2.37 -9.14 -22.08
C ALA A 1 3.67 -9.87 -22.44
N LEU A 2 4.85 -9.26 -22.29
CA LEU A 2 6.14 -9.87 -22.65
C LEU A 2 6.47 -11.16 -21.89
N PHE A 3 6.27 -11.20 -20.57
CA PHE A 3 6.60 -12.39 -19.75
C PHE A 3 5.80 -13.64 -20.15
N VAL A 4 4.52 -13.48 -20.49
CA VAL A 4 3.63 -14.56 -20.96
C VAL A 4 3.87 -14.87 -22.44
N GLY A 5 4.19 -13.85 -23.25
CA GLY A 5 4.49 -14.01 -24.69
C GLY A 5 5.78 -14.80 -24.98
N PHE A 6 6.77 -14.77 -24.07
CA PHE A 6 7.95 -15.63 -24.15
C PHE A 6 7.74 -17.05 -23.62
N GLY A 7 6.56 -17.36 -23.05
CA GLY A 7 6.23 -18.67 -22.50
C GLY A 7 6.50 -19.85 -23.45
N PRO A 8 6.07 -19.83 -24.73
CA PRO A 8 6.34 -20.92 -25.68
C PRO A 8 7.82 -21.18 -25.91
N LEU A 9 8.65 -20.12 -25.93
CA LEU A 9 10.09 -20.22 -26.13
C LEU A 9 10.76 -20.92 -24.94
N PHE A 10 10.42 -20.53 -23.71
CA PHE A 10 10.95 -21.17 -22.51
C PHE A 10 10.44 -22.62 -22.34
N ILE A 11 9.26 -22.96 -22.83
CA ILE A 11 8.75 -24.34 -22.85
C ILE A 11 9.56 -25.21 -23.82
N LEU A 12 9.94 -24.68 -25.00
CA LEU A 12 10.83 -25.39 -25.91
C LEU A 12 12.22 -25.63 -25.32
N CYS A 13 12.70 -24.75 -24.43
CA CYS A 13 13.94 -24.95 -23.67
C CYS A 13 13.90 -26.17 -22.72
N LEU A 14 12.75 -26.80 -22.47
CA LEU A 14 12.69 -28.07 -21.73
C LEU A 14 13.10 -29.29 -22.57
N LEU A 15 13.09 -29.17 -23.91
CA LEU A 15 13.48 -30.25 -24.83
C LEU A 15 14.97 -30.60 -24.70
N PHE A 16 15.81 -29.63 -24.33
CA PHE A 16 17.25 -29.82 -24.14
C PHE A 16 17.63 -29.66 -22.67
N GLU A 17 18.40 -30.61 -22.12
CA GLU A 17 18.84 -30.56 -20.72
C GLU A 17 19.61 -29.29 -20.36
N GLN A 18 20.43 -28.79 -21.29
CA GLN A 18 21.25 -27.58 -21.08
C GLN A 18 20.41 -26.32 -20.85
N THR A 19 19.22 -26.24 -21.45
CA THR A 19 18.36 -25.04 -21.38
C THR A 19 17.23 -25.15 -20.35
N LYS A 20 17.10 -26.27 -19.63
CA LYS A 20 16.10 -26.45 -18.55
C LYS A 20 16.25 -25.43 -17.42
N SER A 21 17.49 -25.01 -17.12
CA SER A 21 17.77 -24.01 -16.08
C SER A 21 17.17 -22.63 -16.38
N LEU A 22 17.05 -22.28 -17.67
CA LEU A 22 16.42 -21.03 -18.13
C LEU A 22 14.91 -21.05 -17.87
N PHE A 23 14.23 -22.19 -18.06
CA PHE A 23 12.81 -22.34 -17.74
C PHE A 23 12.54 -22.18 -16.24
N GLN A 24 13.36 -22.82 -15.39
CA GLN A 24 13.22 -22.70 -13.94
C GLN A 24 13.40 -21.26 -13.46
N ARG A 25 14.46 -20.57 -13.93
CA ARG A 25 14.70 -19.17 -13.57
C ARG A 25 13.57 -18.24 -14.02
N TRP A 26 13.08 -18.42 -15.24
CA TRP A 26 11.91 -17.69 -15.74
C TRP A 26 10.72 -17.93 -14.81
N LEU A 27 10.37 -19.18 -14.53
CA LEU A 27 9.24 -19.54 -13.68
C LEU A 27 9.34 -18.94 -12.26
N PHE A 28 10.50 -19.03 -11.61
CA PHE A 28 10.71 -18.43 -10.29
C PHE A 28 10.60 -16.90 -10.31
N TYR A 29 11.12 -16.24 -11.35
CA TYR A 29 10.92 -14.81 -11.54
C TYR A 29 9.42 -14.46 -11.67
N GLY A 30 8.68 -15.24 -12.46
CA GLY A 30 7.24 -15.06 -12.64
C GLY A 30 6.49 -15.15 -11.32
N ILE A 31 6.69 -16.24 -10.57
CA ILE A 31 6.07 -16.43 -9.26
C ILE A 31 6.45 -15.30 -8.29
N GLY A 32 7.71 -14.89 -8.26
CA GLY A 32 8.17 -13.78 -7.41
C GLY A 32 7.45 -12.47 -7.71
N THR A 33 7.24 -12.15 -8.99
CA THR A 33 6.50 -10.95 -9.40
C THR A 33 5.01 -11.01 -9.04
N PHE A 34 4.36 -12.17 -9.20
CA PHE A 34 2.97 -12.36 -8.76
C PHE A 34 2.82 -12.24 -7.25
N PHE A 35 3.74 -12.86 -6.51
CA PHE A 35 3.76 -12.76 -5.06
C PHE A 35 3.95 -11.30 -4.60
N SER A 36 4.88 -10.56 -5.20
CA SER A 36 5.09 -9.14 -4.88
C SER A 36 3.85 -8.29 -5.18
N MET A 37 3.16 -8.55 -6.29
CA MET A 37 1.90 -7.87 -6.60
C MET A 37 0.79 -8.21 -5.61
N SER A 38 0.67 -9.47 -5.18
CA SER A 38 -0.29 -9.87 -4.15
C SER A 38 -0.01 -9.17 -2.82
N VAL A 39 1.25 -9.14 -2.38
CA VAL A 39 1.64 -8.43 -1.15
C VAL A 39 1.33 -6.94 -1.27
N LEU A 40 1.67 -6.32 -2.40
CA LEU A 40 1.39 -4.92 -2.64
C LEU A 40 -0.13 -4.65 -2.58
N ALA A 41 -0.95 -5.50 -3.19
CA ALA A 41 -2.41 -5.38 -3.16
C ALA A 41 -2.99 -5.51 -1.74
N VAL A 42 -2.43 -6.38 -0.90
CA VAL A 42 -2.83 -6.51 0.51
C VAL A 42 -2.47 -5.24 1.28
N MET A 43 -1.24 -4.74 1.11
CA MET A 43 -0.78 -3.52 1.79
C MET A 43 -1.62 -2.30 1.40
N THR A 44 -1.96 -2.15 0.11
CA THR A 44 -2.83 -1.06 -0.34
C THR A 44 -4.26 -1.20 0.19
N SER A 45 -4.79 -2.42 0.31
CA SER A 45 -6.11 -2.66 0.89
C SER A 45 -6.17 -2.23 2.36
N ILE A 46 -5.16 -2.61 3.15
CA ILE A 46 -5.05 -2.19 4.56
C ILE A 46 -4.95 -0.67 4.68
N ALA A 47 -4.13 -0.04 3.82
CA ALA A 47 -4.00 1.41 3.80
C ALA A 47 -5.33 2.10 3.42
N LEU A 48 -6.08 1.54 2.47
CA LEU A 48 -7.39 2.05 2.08
C LEU A 48 -8.37 2.00 3.27
N ASP A 49 -8.46 0.87 3.97
CA ASP A 49 -9.35 0.70 5.12
C ASP A 49 -9.07 1.72 6.24
N MET A 50 -7.80 2.02 6.50
CA MET A 50 -7.38 3.08 7.42
C MET A 50 -7.85 4.46 6.95
N VAL A 51 -7.57 4.81 5.69
CA VAL A 51 -7.95 6.11 5.10
C VAL A 51 -9.47 6.29 5.13
N THR A 52 -10.25 5.24 4.85
CA THR A 52 -11.72 5.30 4.89
C THR A 52 -12.24 5.52 6.31
N LYS A 53 -11.66 4.88 7.33
CA LYS A 53 -12.05 5.12 8.74
C LYS A 53 -11.71 6.53 9.20
N VAL A 54 -10.53 7.02 8.82
CA VAL A 54 -10.09 8.38 9.13
C VAL A 54 -11.01 9.39 8.44
N SER A 55 -11.31 9.22 7.15
CA SER A 55 -12.20 10.14 6.43
C SER A 55 -13.61 10.16 7.01
N MET A 56 -14.17 9.01 7.41
CA MET A 56 -15.46 8.95 8.11
C MET A 56 -15.43 9.65 9.47
N ALA A 57 -14.34 9.52 10.23
CA ALA A 57 -14.18 10.24 11.50
C ALA A 57 -14.13 11.76 11.30
N PHE A 58 -13.41 12.24 10.27
CA PHE A 58 -13.38 13.66 9.90
C PHE A 58 -14.72 14.17 9.37
N TRP A 59 -15.41 13.41 8.54
CA TRP A 59 -16.73 13.79 8.02
C TRP A 59 -17.79 13.78 9.11
N GLY A 60 -17.80 12.75 9.95
CA GLY A 60 -18.72 12.61 11.08
C GLY A 60 -18.52 13.70 12.12
N SER A 61 -17.27 14.04 12.46
CA SER A 61 -16.97 15.15 13.39
C SER A 61 -17.30 16.51 12.79
N SER A 62 -17.11 16.72 11.48
CA SER A 62 -17.50 17.95 10.79
C SER A 62 -19.03 18.10 10.70
N LEU A 63 -19.76 17.00 10.46
CA LEU A 63 -21.23 16.99 10.43
C LEU A 63 -21.81 17.23 11.83
N LEU A 64 -21.28 16.56 12.87
CA LEU A 64 -21.68 16.80 14.26
C LEU A 64 -21.32 18.21 14.71
N GLY A 65 -20.15 18.74 14.33
CA GLY A 65 -19.73 20.11 14.66
C GLY A 65 -20.59 21.18 13.99
N SER A 66 -20.98 20.97 12.74
CA SER A 66 -21.90 21.87 12.02
C SER A 66 -23.34 21.81 12.54
N VAL A 67 -23.81 20.65 13.02
CA VAL A 67 -25.15 20.48 13.64
C VAL A 67 -25.20 21.02 15.08
N LEU A 68 -24.12 20.89 15.85
CA LEU A 68 -24.03 21.36 17.24
C LEU A 68 -23.47 22.78 17.38
N GLY A 69 -23.09 23.44 16.28
CA GLY A 69 -22.57 24.81 16.29
C GLY A 69 -21.21 24.98 17.02
N GLN A 70 -20.47 23.89 17.23
CA GLN A 70 -19.15 23.89 17.87
C GLN A 70 -18.14 23.18 16.95
N ASP A 71 -17.14 23.94 16.48
CA ASP A 71 -16.05 23.47 15.62
C ASP A 71 -15.10 22.50 16.36
N PHE A 72 -15.44 21.21 16.37
CA PHE A 72 -14.57 20.13 16.87
C PHE A 72 -13.26 19.96 16.05
N THR A 73 -13.16 20.60 14.88
CA THR A 73 -11.93 20.72 14.07
C THR A 73 -10.78 21.38 14.85
N SER A 74 -11.09 22.23 15.83
CA SER A 74 -10.11 22.88 16.70
C SER A 74 -9.35 21.91 17.63
N GLY A 75 -9.94 20.76 17.97
CA GLY A 75 -9.32 19.78 18.87
C GLY A 75 -8.13 19.04 18.25
N ILE A 76 -8.26 18.61 16.99
CA ILE A 76 -7.19 17.89 16.27
C ILE A 76 -6.06 18.85 15.86
N SER A 77 -6.38 20.08 15.43
CA SER A 77 -5.36 21.09 15.13
C SER A 77 -4.61 21.53 16.40
N SER A 78 -5.30 21.66 17.53
CA SER A 78 -4.67 21.92 18.84
C SER A 78 -3.77 20.77 19.29
N GLN A 79 -4.17 19.51 19.11
CA GLN A 79 -3.33 18.35 19.43
C GLN A 79 -2.11 18.24 18.51
N ALA A 80 -2.26 18.53 17.22
CA ALA A 80 -1.14 18.56 16.27
C ALA A 80 -0.16 19.71 16.55
N LEU A 81 -0.65 20.91 16.88
CA LEU A 81 0.17 22.03 17.34
C LEU A 81 0.89 21.71 18.66
N GLN A 82 0.23 21.01 19.58
CA GLN A 82 0.83 20.61 20.84
C GLN A 82 1.87 19.49 20.67
N GLN A 83 1.64 18.54 19.75
CA GLN A 83 2.61 17.51 19.38
C GLN A 83 3.82 18.09 18.63
N GLY A 84 3.61 19.07 17.76
CA GLY A 84 4.68 19.82 17.09
C GLY A 84 5.47 20.73 18.03
N GLY A 85 4.79 21.39 18.98
CA GLY A 85 5.41 22.27 19.98
C GLY A 85 6.28 21.51 20.99
N MET A 86 5.84 20.32 21.42
CA MET A 86 6.66 19.44 22.28
C MET A 86 7.93 18.93 21.57
N GLY A 87 7.85 18.70 20.25
CA GLY A 87 9.00 18.30 19.45
C GLY A 87 10.09 19.38 19.33
N LEU A 88 9.68 20.66 19.30
CA LEU A 88 10.62 21.80 19.26
C LEU A 88 11.27 22.08 20.62
N ILE A 89 10.54 21.93 21.74
CA ILE A 89 11.10 22.12 23.10
C ILE A 89 12.09 21.02 23.49
N LEU A 90 11.96 19.81 22.95
CA LEU A 90 12.91 18.73 23.21
C LEU A 90 14.19 18.80 22.36
N THR A 91 14.28 19.75 21.42
CA THR A 91 15.43 19.90 20.50
C THR A 91 16.21 21.21 20.70
N THR A 92 15.73 22.10 21.57
CA THR A 92 16.39 23.35 21.96
C THR A 92 16.82 23.26 23.43
#